data_AF-A0A947NQ85-F1
#
_entry.id   AF-A0A947NQ85-F1
#
_cell.length_a   1.000
_cell.length_b   1.000
_cell.length_c   1.000
_cell.angle_alpha   90.00
_cell.angle_beta   90.00
_cell.angle_gamma   90.00
#
_symmetry.space_group_name_H-M   'P 1'
#
loop_
_entity.id
_entity.type
_entity.pdbx_description
1 polymer ?
#
loop_
_entity_poly.entity_id
_entity_poly.type
_entity_poly.pdbx_seq_one_letter_code
_entity_poly.pdbx_strand_id
1 'polypeptide(L)' 'MRHTKKVWPEYFQKILDDKKTFELRLADWECNEGDILVLQEWNPETKEYTGREIEKEVTYVGKTK' A
#
# COMPACT_ATOMS: atom_id res chain seq x y z
N MET A 1 -12.40 2.33 -7.27
CA MET A 1 -12.31 3.37 -6.21
C MET A 1 -10.84 3.63 -5.89
N ARG A 2 -10.46 4.79 -5.33
CA ARG A 2 -9.07 5.12 -4.97
C ARG A 2 -8.90 5.13 -3.45
N HIS A 3 -7.89 4.42 -2.95
CA HIS A 3 -7.60 4.29 -1.52
C HIS A 3 -6.17 4.71 -1.22
N THR A 4 -5.99 5.70 -0.37
CA THR A 4 -4.65 6.17 0.03
C THR A 4 -4.25 5.55 1.36
N LYS A 5 -3.06 4.95 1.42
CA LYS A 5 -2.53 4.34 2.63
C LYS A 5 -1.04 4.64 2.80
N LYS A 6 -0.58 4.66 4.06
CA LYS A 6 0.85 4.74 4.39
C LYS A 6 1.55 3.40 4.14
N VAL A 7 2.82 3.48 3.76
CA VAL A 7 3.75 2.36 3.72
C VAL A 7 5.12 2.83 4.22
N TRP A 8 5.86 1.98 4.93
CA TRP A 8 7.20 2.32 5.41
C TRP A 8 8.24 2.23 4.30
N PRO A 9 9.39 2.95 4.40
CA PRO A 9 10.37 3.02 3.32
C PRO A 9 10.92 1.66 2.88
N GLU A 10 11.14 0.73 3.84
CA GLU A 10 11.60 -0.62 3.55
C GLU A 10 10.63 -1.38 2.63
N TYR A 11 9.32 -1.30 2.92
CA TYR A 11 8.30 -1.96 2.12
C TYR A 11 8.04 -1.21 0.82
N PHE A 12 8.09 0.13 0.83
CA PHE A 12 7.98 0.94 -0.38
C PHE A 12 9.04 0.52 -1.41
N GLN A 13 10.30 0.39 -0.97
CA GLN A 13 11.37 -0.05 -1.87
C GLN A 13 11.16 -1.48 -2.36
N LYS A 14 10.69 -2.41 -1.52
CA LYS A 14 10.38 -3.79 -1.95
C LYS A 14 9.23 -3.85 -2.96
N ILE A 15 8.24 -2.96 -2.86
CA ILE A 15 7.14 -2.86 -3.82
C ILE A 15 7.61 -2.23 -5.12
N LEU A 16 8.48 -1.21 -5.04
CA LEU A 16 9.09 -0.57 -6.21
C LEU A 16 10.00 -1.54 -6.98
N ASP A 17 10.73 -2.40 -6.27
CA ASP A 17 11.56 -3.48 -6.84
C ASP A 17 10.72 -4.69 -7.34
N ASP A 18 9.39 -4.64 -7.24
CA ASP A 18 8.44 -5.75 -7.50
C ASP A 18 8.74 -7.05 -6.72
N LYS A 19 9.53 -6.98 -5.64
CA LYS A 19 9.80 -8.10 -4.72
C LYS A 19 8.63 -8.38 -3.76
N LYS A 20 7.78 -7.39 -3.53
CA LYS A 20 6.57 -7.49 -2.71
C LYS A 20 5.36 -7.07 -3.54
N THR A 21 4.47 -8.02 -3.80
CA THR A 21 3.31 -7.85 -4.69
C THR A 21 1.96 -7.94 -3.96
N PHE A 22 1.96 -7.93 -2.63
CA PHE A 22 0.74 -8.00 -1.81
C PHE A 22 0.81 -7.02 -0.64
N GLU A 23 -0.37 -6.56 -0.20
CA GLU A 23 -0.56 -5.75 1.01
C GLU A 23 -1.46 -6.49 1.99
N LEU A 24 -0.99 -6.69 3.22
CA LEU A 24 -1.78 -7.28 4.31
C LEU A 24 -2.21 -6.16 5.25
N ARG A 25 -3.52 -6.03 5.46
CA ARG A 25 -4.12 -4.97 6.28
C ARG A 25 -5.28 -5.52 7.09
N LEU A 26 -5.60 -4.82 8.18
CA LEU A 26 -6.87 -5.04 8.87
C LEU A 26 -8.01 -4.76 7.89
N ALA A 27 -9.05 -5.61 7.94
CA ALA A 27 -10.23 -5.51 7.10
C ALA A 27 -11.23 -4.49 7.69
N ASP A 28 -10.76 -3.32 8.10
CA ASP A 28 -11.55 -2.20 8.63
C ASP A 28 -11.99 -1.21 7.55
N TRP A 29 -11.78 -1.55 6.28
CA TRP A 29 -12.17 -0.78 5.10
C TRP A 29 -12.56 -1.71 3.94
N GLU A 30 -13.36 -1.19 3.02
CA GLU A 30 -13.79 -1.92 1.82
C GLU A 30 -12.76 -1.76 0.69
N CYS A 31 -12.29 -2.88 0.16
CA CYS A 31 -11.35 -2.99 -0.94
C CYS A 31 -11.87 -4.05 -1.92
N ASN A 32 -11.94 -3.70 -3.20
CA ASN A 32 -12.41 -4.60 -4.25
C ASN A 32 -11.38 -4.72 -5.37
N GLU A 33 -11.48 -5.80 -6.15
CA GLU A 33 -10.70 -5.92 -7.39
C GLU A 33 -11.03 -4.76 -8.36
N GLY A 34 -10.01 -4.22 -9.02
CA GLY A 34 -10.10 -3.02 -9.86
C GLY A 34 -10.02 -1.69 -9.09
N ASP A 35 -9.94 -1.71 -7.76
CA ASP A 35 -9.60 -0.51 -7.00
C ASP A 35 -8.13 -0.12 -7.18
N ILE A 36 -7.82 1.16 -7.01
CA ILE A 36 -6.46 1.68 -7.03
C ILE A 36 -6.00 1.94 -5.60
N LEU A 37 -4.89 1.31 -5.21
CA LEU A 37 -4.21 1.53 -3.94
C LEU A 37 -3.04 2.50 -4.16
N VAL A 38 -3.14 3.68 -3.55
CA VAL A 38 -2.07 4.68 -3.52
C VAL A 38 -1.28 4.50 -2.23
N LEU A 39 -0.04 4.03 -2.34
CA LEU A 39 0.85 3.80 -1.22
C LEU A 39 1.82 4.98 -1.09
N GLN A 40 1.68 5.74 -0.02
CA GLN A 40 2.51 6.90 0.28
C GLN A 40 3.61 6.53 1.27
N GLU A 41 4.85 6.79 0.90
CA GLU A 41 6.00 6.50 1.75
C GLU A 41 6.01 7.42 2.97
N TRP A 42 5.95 6.82 4.16
CA TRP A 42 5.95 7.49 5.45
C TRP A 42 7.18 7.08 6.24
N ASN A 43 8.05 8.04 6.55
CA ASN A 43 9.22 7.79 7.38
C ASN A 43 8.83 7.83 8.88
N PRO A 44 8.94 6.70 9.62
CA PRO A 44 8.58 6.67 11.03
C PRO A 44 9.57 7.41 11.94
N GLU A 45 10.82 7.62 11.50
CA GLU A 45 11.85 8.33 12.26
C GLU A 45 11.59 9.83 12.27
N THR A 46 11.34 10.42 11.09
CA THR A 46 11.02 11.85 10.96
C THR A 46 9.55 12.15 11.22
N LYS A 47 8.67 11.13 11.17
CA LYS A 47 7.21 11.24 11.24
C LYS A 47 6.64 12.13 10.13
N GLU A 48 7.20 12.00 8.93
CA GLU A 48 6.81 12.78 7.76
C GLU A 48 6.64 11.89 6.52
N TYR A 49 5.88 12.38 5.55
CA TYR A 49 5.86 11.81 4.21
C TYR A 49 7.12 12.22 3.46
N THR A 50 7.74 11.31 2.73
CA THR A 50 8.93 11.62 1.92
C THR A 50 8.59 12.29 0.59
N GLY A 51 7.30 12.32 0.23
CA GLY A 51 6.80 12.78 -1.07
C GLY A 51 6.78 11.69 -2.15
N ARG A 52 7.32 10.50 -1.87
CA ARG A 52 7.21 9.34 -2.78
C ARG A 52 5.85 8.67 -2.62
N GLU A 53 5.25 8.32 -3.75
CA GLU A 53 4.05 7.50 -3.81
C GLU A 53 4.13 6.50 -4.97
N ILE A 54 3.39 5.40 -4.83
CA ILE A 54 3.20 4.42 -5.89
C ILE A 54 1.75 4.00 -5.96
N GLU A 55 1.23 3.88 -7.17
CA GLU A 55 -0.11 3.39 -7.43
C GLU A 55 -0.05 1.94 -7.91
N LYS A 56 -0.92 1.10 -7.36
CA LYS A 56 -1.09 -0.29 -7.81
C LYS A 56 -2.59 -0.57 -7.93
N GLU A 57 -2.96 -1.25 -9.01
CA GLU A 57 -4.31 -1.80 -9.14
C GLU A 57 -4.44 -3.06 -8.28
N VAL A 58 -5.55 -3.17 -7.57
CA VAL A 58 -5.89 -4.34 -6.77
C VAL A 58 -6.42 -5.41 -7.72
N THR A 59 -5.61 -6.45 -7.96
CA THR A 59 -5.99 -7.56 -8.86
C THR A 59 -6.59 -8.76 -8.13
N TYR A 60 -6.47 -8.81 -6.80
CA TYR A 60 -7.00 -9.90 -5.98
C TYR A 60 -7.23 -9.43 -4.54
N VAL A 61 -8.35 -9.84 -3.93
CA VAL A 61 -8.66 -9.58 -2.51
C VAL A 61 -8.93 -10.88 -1.77
N GLY A 62 -8.01 -11.25 -0.87
CA GLY A 62 -8.19 -12.35 0.07
C GLY A 62 -8.62 -11.86 1.45
N LYS A 63 -9.59 -12.53 2.09
CA LYS A 63 -9.99 -12.28 3.49
C LYS A 63 -9.76 -13.55 4.30
N THR A 64 -9.09 -13.45 5.45
CA THR A 64 -8.87 -14.54 6.40
C THR A 64 -9.45 -14.20 7.76
N LYS A 65 -9.84 -15.23 8.53
CA LYS A 65 -10.29 -15.11 9.92
C LYS A 65 -9.11 -15.02 10.89
#